data_AF-A0A2H9VQA5-F1
#
_entry.id   AF-A0A2H9VQA5-F1
#
_cell.length_a   1.000
_cell.length_b   1.000
_cell.length_c   1.000
_cell.angle_alpha   90.00
_cell.angle_beta   90.00
_cell.angle_gamma   90.00
#
_symmetry.space_group_name_H-M   'P 1'
#
loop_
_entity.id
_entity.type
_entity.pdbx_description
1 polymer ?
#
loop_
_entity_poly.entity_id
_entity_poly.type
_entity_poly.pdbx_seq_one_letter_code
_entity_poly.pdbx_strand_id
1 'polypeptide(L)'
;MSILTITNTNRKWNQVILWWEIRRITYNFIVLGVGLLSFFISYVSIPLVYISIAFWLNAIYTLGWIIELSIQKYSSQRFKLNYPPYAYLSYLAFSSVIVVSLALYFYNIYN
;
A
#
# COMPACT_ATOMS: atom_id res chain seq x y z
N MET A 1 -15.48 -5.79 18.14
CA MET A 1 -14.84 -6.44 16.98
C MET A 1 -13.66 -5.57 16.58
N SER A 2 -12.42 -5.99 16.86
CA SER A 2 -11.25 -5.20 16.47
C SER A 2 -11.17 -5.21 14.94
N ILE A 3 -11.38 -4.05 14.32
CA ILE A 3 -11.24 -3.84 12.87
C ILE A 3 -9.81 -4.20 12.40
N LEU A 4 -8.84 -4.23 13.32
CA LEU A 4 -7.43 -4.44 13.05
C LEU A 4 -7.00 -5.89 13.01
N THR A 5 -7.74 -6.81 13.65
CA THR A 5 -7.34 -8.23 13.77
C THR A 5 -8.26 -9.15 12.97
N ILE A 6 -7.67 -9.88 12.03
CA ILE A 6 -8.35 -10.92 11.27
C ILE A 6 -8.45 -12.15 12.16
N THR A 7 -9.61 -12.34 12.77
CA THR A 7 -9.87 -13.50 13.64
C THR A 7 -10.68 -14.60 12.95
N ASN A 8 -11.34 -14.27 11.83
CA ASN A 8 -12.21 -15.18 11.11
C ASN A 8 -11.66 -15.50 9.72
N THR A 9 -11.60 -16.80 9.38
CA THR A 9 -11.15 -17.30 8.07
C THR A 9 -12.28 -17.33 7.05
N ASN A 10 -13.53 -17.34 7.49
CA ASN A 10 -14.74 -17.43 6.68
C ASN A 10 -15.33 -16.03 6.41
N ARG A 11 -14.48 -15.14 5.87
CA ARG A 11 -14.84 -13.75 5.53
C ARG A 11 -15.59 -13.68 4.22
N LYS A 12 -16.72 -12.96 4.20
CA LYS A 12 -17.42 -12.61 2.96
C LYS A 12 -16.59 -11.63 2.14
N TRP A 13 -16.79 -11.61 0.82
CA TRP A 13 -16.14 -10.67 -0.10
C TRP A 13 -16.15 -9.20 0.37
N ASN A 14 -17.30 -8.69 0.82
CA ASN A 14 -17.42 -7.33 1.36
C ASN A 14 -16.52 -7.07 2.58
N GLN A 15 -16.32 -8.08 3.45
CA GLN A 15 -15.46 -7.93 4.63
C GLN A 15 -13.98 -7.90 4.25
N VAL A 16 -13.60 -8.65 3.21
CA VAL A 16 -12.26 -8.59 2.64
C VAL A 16 -12.02 -7.20 2.06
N ILE A 17 -12.87 -6.75 1.14
CA ILE A 17 -12.73 -5.44 0.49
C ILE A 17 -12.71 -4.32 1.53
N LEU A 18 -13.64 -4.32 2.49
CA LEU A 18 -13.71 -3.29 3.54
C LEU A 18 -12.42 -3.23 4.37
N TRP A 19 -11.84 -4.39 4.72
CA TRP A 19 -10.58 -4.44 5.45
C TRP A 19 -9.44 -3.76 4.67
N TRP A 20 -9.35 -4.02 3.37
CA TRP A 20 -8.33 -3.44 2.49
C TRP A 20 -8.55 -1.95 2.24
N GLU A 21 -9.80 -1.49 2.07
CA GLU A 21 -10.12 -0.09 1.82
C GLU A 21 -9.90 0.79 3.06
N ILE A 22 -10.25 0.32 4.26
CA ILE A 22 -9.93 1.04 5.50
C ILE A 22 -8.41 1.19 5.66
N ARG A 23 -7.67 0.12 5.36
CA ARG A 23 -6.20 0.13 5.38
C ARG A 23 -5.61 1.03 4.28
N ARG A 24 -6.28 1.15 3.13
CA ARG A 24 -5.88 2.03 2.02
C ARG A 24 -5.82 3.49 2.46
N ILE A 25 -6.79 3.93 3.27
CA ILE A 25 -6.80 5.29 3.84
C ILE A 25 -5.55 5.51 4.69
N THR A 26 -5.27 4.60 5.63
CA THR A 26 -4.08 4.69 6.50
C THR A 26 -2.79 4.66 5.68
N TYR A 27 -2.71 3.76 4.70
CA TYR A 27 -1.59 3.66 3.76
C TYR A 27 -1.36 4.97 2.99
N ASN A 28 -2.42 5.56 2.42
CA ASN A 28 -2.31 6.80 1.66
C ASN A 28 -1.84 7.97 2.54
N PHE A 29 -2.28 8.04 3.81
CA PHE A 29 -1.75 9.04 4.75
C PHE A 29 -0.26 8.87 5.03
N ILE A 30 0.21 7.63 5.23
CA ILE A 30 1.63 7.37 5.48
C ILE A 30 2.46 7.71 4.24
N VAL A 31 2.05 7.25 3.05
CA VAL A 31 2.77 7.53 1.80
C VAL A 31 2.75 9.02 1.47
N LEU A 32 1.66 9.74 1.76
CA LEU A 32 1.60 11.19 1.65
C LEU A 32 2.63 11.85 2.58
N GLY A 33 2.71 11.42 3.85
CA GLY A 33 3.72 11.92 4.79
C GLY A 33 5.14 11.68 4.29
N VAL A 34 5.44 10.47 3.79
CA VAL A 34 6.74 10.14 3.19
C VAL A 34 7.02 11.01 1.96
N GLY A 35 6.03 11.23 1.08
CA GLY A 35 6.17 12.10 -0.09
C GLY A 35 6.42 13.56 0.28
N LEU A 36 5.76 14.07 1.32
CA LEU A 36 6.02 15.42 1.83
C LEU A 36 7.43 15.53 2.41
N LEU A 37 7.92 14.51 3.13
CA LEU A 37 9.30 14.46 3.61
C LEU A 37 10.31 14.46 2.45
N SER A 38 10.00 13.77 1.35
CA SER A 38 10.84 13.75 0.15
C SER A 38 11.05 15.12 -0.48
N PHE A 39 10.10 16.07 -0.35
CA PHE A 39 10.30 17.44 -0.84
C PHE A 39 11.37 18.23 -0.08
N PHE A 40 11.72 17.84 1.15
CA PHE A 40 12.85 18.42 1.87
C PHE A 40 14.20 17.88 1.38
N ILE A 41 14.21 16.70 0.77
CA ILE A 41 15.42 16.05 0.25
C ILE A 41 15.76 16.62 -1.13
N SER A 42 14.78 16.72 -2.02
CA SER A 42 14.99 17.30 -3.34
C SER A 42 13.94 18.38 -3.65
N TYR A 43 14.41 19.51 -4.19
CA TYR A 43 13.55 20.62 -4.64
C TYR A 43 12.87 20.27 -5.96
N VAL A 44 12.21 19.11 -6.01
CA VAL A 44 11.56 18.61 -7.22
C VAL A 44 10.13 19.12 -7.24
N SER A 45 9.94 20.14 -8.05
CA SER A 45 8.68 20.81 -8.32
C SER A 45 7.91 20.18 -9.48
N ILE A 46 8.00 18.85 -9.66
CA ILE A 46 7.16 18.12 -10.63
C ILE A 46 6.07 17.30 -9.91
N PRO A 47 5.00 17.95 -9.38
CA PRO A 47 3.85 17.28 -8.79
C PRO A 47 3.30 16.14 -9.64
N LEU A 48 3.38 16.27 -10.96
CA LEU A 48 2.84 15.32 -11.92
C LEU A 48 3.49 13.92 -11.82
N VAL A 49 4.79 13.85 -11.50
CA VAL A 49 5.51 12.58 -11.28
C VAL A 49 5.00 11.89 -10.01
N TYR A 50 4.87 12.63 -8.91
CA TYR A 50 4.37 12.08 -7.65
C TYR A 50 2.90 11.65 -7.74
N ILE A 51 2.06 12.40 -8.46
CA ILE A 51 0.67 12.01 -8.74
C ILE A 51 0.62 10.72 -9.56
N SER A 52 1.45 10.61 -10.61
CA SER A 52 1.53 9.40 -11.44
C SER A 52 1.95 8.18 -10.62
N ILE A 53 2.96 8.32 -9.76
CA ILE A 53 3.42 7.25 -8.86
C ILE A 53 2.32 6.88 -7.86
N ALA A 54 1.66 7.87 -7.24
CA ALA A 54 0.57 7.61 -6.31
C ALA A 54 -0.58 6.83 -6.97
N PHE A 55 -0.91 7.16 -8.22
CA PHE A 55 -1.90 6.42 -9.02
C PHE A 55 -1.50 4.96 -9.22
N TRP A 56 -0.28 4.71 -9.70
CA TRP A 56 0.20 3.35 -9.96
C TRP A 56 0.31 2.52 -8.67
N LEU A 57 0.81 3.09 -7.58
CA LEU A 57 0.89 2.40 -6.30
C LEU A 57 -0.50 2.06 -5.75
N ASN A 58 -1.50 2.93 -5.91
CA ASN A 58 -2.88 2.63 -5.54
C ASN A 58 -3.52 1.54 -6.43
N ALA A 59 -3.18 1.51 -7.72
CA ALA A 59 -3.61 0.45 -8.63
C ALA A 59 -3.03 -0.91 -8.20
N ILE A 60 -1.73 -0.96 -7.92
CA ILE A 60 -1.05 -2.17 -7.44
C ILE A 60 -1.61 -2.62 -6.09
N TYR A 61 -1.87 -1.70 -5.15
CA TYR A 61 -2.49 -2.03 -3.86
C TYR A 61 -3.85 -2.73 -4.04
N THR A 62 -4.63 -2.31 -5.04
CA THR A 62 -5.94 -2.91 -5.37
C THR A 62 -5.79 -4.38 -5.80
N LEU A 63 -4.68 -4.75 -6.44
CA LEU A 63 -4.40 -6.15 -6.77
C LEU A 63 -4.28 -7.04 -5.53
N GLY A 64 -3.86 -6.50 -4.38
CA GLY A 64 -3.71 -7.26 -3.14
C GLY A 64 -5.01 -7.93 -2.70
N TRP A 65 -6.12 -7.18 -2.67
CA TRP A 65 -7.41 -7.76 -2.29
C TRP A 65 -8.05 -8.57 -3.40
N ILE A 66 -7.79 -8.25 -4.68
CA ILE A 66 -8.21 -9.08 -5.81
C ILE A 66 -7.57 -10.47 -5.70
N ILE A 67 -6.25 -10.52 -5.45
CA ILE A 67 -5.50 -11.77 -5.24
C ILE A 67 -6.11 -12.54 -4.07
N GLU A 68 -6.36 -11.88 -2.92
CA GLU A 68 -6.97 -12.52 -1.76
C GLU A 68 -8.31 -13.18 -2.11
N LEU A 69 -9.21 -12.47 -2.80
CA LEU A 69 -10.52 -13.00 -3.20
C LEU A 69 -10.38 -14.18 -4.17
N SER A 70 -9.50 -14.08 -5.16
CA SER A 70 -9.29 -15.13 -6.17
C SER A 70 -8.79 -16.43 -5.55
N ILE A 71 -7.88 -16.35 -4.57
CA ILE A 71 -7.28 -17.53 -3.94
C ILE A 71 -7.96 -17.93 -2.62
N GLN A 72 -8.96 -17.17 -2.16
CA GLN A 72 -9.64 -17.43 -0.89
C GLN A 72 -10.27 -18.83 -0.85
N LYS A 73 -10.80 -19.31 -1.98
CA LYS A 73 -11.46 -20.61 -2.05
C LYS A 73 -10.48 -21.78 -1.82
N TYR A 74 -9.24 -21.64 -2.29
CA TYR A 74 -8.24 -22.72 -2.34
C TYR A 74 -7.16 -22.60 -1.26
N SER A 75 -7.10 -21.48 -0.57
CA SER A 75 -6.06 -21.20 0.42
C SER A 75 -6.31 -21.85 1.77
N SER A 76 -5.22 -22.22 2.44
CA SER A 76 -5.25 -22.74 3.82
C SER A 76 -5.73 -21.67 4.80
N GLN A 77 -6.27 -22.11 5.96
CA GLN A 77 -6.68 -21.20 7.02
C GLN A 77 -5.54 -20.28 7.47
N ARG A 78 -4.31 -20.81 7.59
CA ARG A 78 -3.12 -20.05 7.93
C ARG A 78 -2.84 -18.93 6.92
N PHE A 79 -2.96 -19.22 5.62
CA PHE A 79 -2.78 -18.22 4.57
C PHE A 79 -3.83 -17.11 4.67
N LYS A 80 -5.11 -17.45 4.88
CA LYS A 80 -6.22 -16.48 4.99
C LYS A 80 -6.08 -15.49 6.15
N LEU A 81 -5.37 -15.87 7.22
CA LEU A 81 -5.12 -15.03 8.39
C LEU A 81 -3.87 -14.17 8.20
N ASN A 82 -2.83 -14.74 7.59
CA ASN A 82 -1.51 -14.12 7.53
C ASN A 82 -1.32 -13.25 6.28
N TYR A 83 -1.87 -13.65 5.13
CA TYR A 83 -1.65 -12.94 3.87
C TYR A 83 -2.01 -11.44 3.94
N PRO A 84 -3.19 -11.03 4.43
CA PRO A 84 -3.58 -9.62 4.33
C PRO A 84 -2.65 -8.66 5.10
N PRO A 85 -2.29 -8.90 6.37
CA PRO A 85 -1.37 -7.99 7.07
C PRO A 85 0.03 -8.00 6.47
N TYR A 86 0.56 -9.17 6.03
CA TYR A 86 1.87 -9.21 5.38
C TYR A 86 1.88 -8.50 4.04
N ALA A 87 0.84 -8.70 3.22
CA ALA A 87 0.71 -8.03 1.93
C ALA A 87 0.56 -6.51 2.10
N TYR A 88 -0.25 -6.06 3.07
CA TYR A 88 -0.35 -4.64 3.43
C TYR A 88 1.01 -4.05 3.82
N LEU A 89 1.75 -4.71 4.73
CA LEU A 89 3.07 -4.24 5.17
C LEU A 89 4.09 -4.24 4.02
N SER A 90 4.10 -5.27 3.17
CA SER A 90 4.99 -5.30 2.01
C SER A 90 4.68 -4.18 1.03
N TYR A 91 3.41 -3.87 0.79
CA TYR A 91 3.03 -2.75 -0.07
C TYR A 91 3.45 -1.41 0.54
N LEU A 92 3.24 -1.22 1.84
CA LEU A 92 3.66 -0.01 2.52
C LEU A 92 5.17 0.21 2.41
N ALA A 93 5.96 -0.82 2.71
CA ALA A 93 7.42 -0.78 2.61
C ALA A 93 7.88 -0.51 1.17
N PHE A 94 7.33 -1.24 0.20
CA PHE A 94 7.65 -1.07 -1.22
C PHE A 94 7.35 0.35 -1.70
N SER A 95 6.16 0.88 -1.40
CA SER A 95 5.75 2.24 -1.76
C SER A 95 6.66 3.29 -1.13
N SER A 96 7.00 3.16 0.15
CA SER A 96 7.92 4.08 0.83
C SER A 96 9.31 4.05 0.20
N VAL A 97 9.84 2.87 -0.13
CA VAL A 97 11.14 2.73 -0.82
C VAL A 97 11.10 3.41 -2.18
N ILE A 98 10.05 3.24 -2.96
CA ILE A 98 9.93 3.90 -4.27
C ILE A 98 9.94 5.43 -4.12
N VAL A 99 9.13 5.97 -3.22
CA VAL A 99 9.01 7.43 -3.03
C VAL A 99 10.32 8.04 -2.55
N VAL A 100 11.03 7.38 -1.63
CA VAL A 100 12.35 7.85 -1.15
C VAL A 100 13.42 7.70 -2.22
N SER A 101 13.47 6.56 -2.93
CA SER A 101 14.44 6.31 -4.00
C SER A 101 14.31 7.35 -5.11
N LEU A 102 13.09 7.72 -5.47
CA LEU A 102 12.83 8.77 -6.45
C LEU A 102 13.34 10.13 -5.96
N ALA A 103 13.10 10.47 -4.69
CA ALA A 103 13.57 11.73 -4.12
C ALA A 103 15.09 11.84 -4.16
N LEU A 104 15.80 10.75 -3.81
CA LEU A 104 17.25 10.64 -3.87
C LEU A 104 17.78 10.70 -5.31
N TYR A 105 17.10 10.03 -6.24
CA TYR A 105 17.45 10.07 -7.67
C TYR A 105 17.45 11.50 -8.20
N PHE A 106 16.39 12.26 -7.90
CA PHE A 106 16.33 13.66 -8.32
C PHE A 106 17.29 14.57 -7.56
N TYR A 107 17.53 14.31 -6.28
CA TYR A 107 18.56 15.04 -5.53
C TYR A 107 19.91 14.98 -6.25
N ASN A 108 20.32 13.78 -6.68
CA ASN A 108 21.59 13.57 -7.40
C ASN A 108 21.63 14.19 -8.81
N ILE A 109 20.49 14.53 -9.41
CA ILE A 109 20.43 15.15 -10.75
C ILE A 109 20.49 16.68 -10.65
N TYR A 110 19.87 17.25 -9.63
CA TYR A 110 19.67 18.69 -9.51
C TYR A 110 20.64 19.39 -8.55
N ASN A 111 21.37 18.65 -7.71
CA ASN A 111 22.43 19.15 -6.84
C ASN A 111 23.75 18.42 -7.13
#